data_AF-A0A0P7YI10-F1
#
_entry.id   AF-A0A0P7YI10-F1
#
_cell.length_a   1.000
_cell.length_b   1.000
_cell.length_c   1.000
_cell.angle_alpha   90.00
_cell.angle_beta   90.00
_cell.angle_gamma   90.00
#
_symmetry.space_group_name_H-M   'P 1'
#
loop_
_entity.id
_entity.type
_entity.pdbx_description
1 polymer ?
#
loop_
_entity_poly.entity_id
_entity_poly.type
_entity_poly.pdbx_seq_one_letter_code
_entity_poly.pdbx_strand_id
1 'polypeptide(L)'
;MVAVRLWGSLAELADGQQTVEIEAANLRQLLDGLARDYPALKPQLDRGVSVSIDGKIYNDAWATPISEESEVVLLNRLVGG
;
A
#
# COMPACT_ATOMS: atom_id res chain seq x y z
N MET A 1 7.10 -11.23 5.57
CA MET A 1 5.78 -10.55 5.61
C MET A 1 6.00 -9.11 6.03
N VAL A 2 5.37 -8.13 5.38
CA VAL A 2 5.45 -6.71 5.77
C VAL A 2 4.10 -6.23 6.29
N ALA A 3 4.11 -5.47 7.37
CA ALA A 3 2.92 -4.83 7.92
C ALA A 3 2.61 -3.54 7.17
N VAL A 4 1.38 -3.43 6.66
CA VAL A 4 0.93 -2.34 5.80
C VAL A 4 -0.21 -1.63 6.49
N ARG A 5 0.00 -0.38 6.86
CA ARG A 5 -1.04 0.45 7.46
C ARG A 5 -1.86 1.14 6.38
N LEU A 6 -3.17 0.98 6.41
CA LEU A 6 -4.11 1.56 5.46
C LEU A 6 -4.67 2.87 6.04
N TRP A 7 -4.47 3.98 5.35
CA TRP A 7 -4.90 5.29 5.83
C TRP A 7 -6.29 5.68 5.36
N GLY A 8 -7.08 6.27 6.27
CA GLY A 8 -8.40 6.83 5.96
C GLY A 8 -9.36 5.78 5.40
N SER A 9 -10.05 6.13 4.30
CA SER A 9 -11.06 5.29 3.67
C SER A 9 -10.52 4.02 3.01
N LEU A 10 -9.19 3.84 2.92
CA LEU A 10 -8.60 2.60 2.40
C LEU A 10 -8.81 1.41 3.34
N ALA A 11 -8.84 1.65 4.65
CA ALA A 11 -9.10 0.59 5.64
C ALA A 11 -10.50 -0.03 5.46
N GLU A 12 -11.49 0.77 5.07
CA GLU A 12 -12.86 0.31 4.80
C GLU A 12 -12.92 -0.66 3.60
N LEU A 13 -11.95 -0.57 2.68
CA LEU A 13 -11.84 -1.44 1.51
C LEU A 13 -11.03 -2.73 1.81
N ALA A 14 -10.48 -2.87 3.01
CA ALA A 14 -9.77 -4.05 3.48
C ALA A 14 -10.50 -4.66 4.68
N ASP A 15 -11.80 -4.88 4.54
CA ASP A 15 -12.68 -5.45 5.58
C ASP A 15 -12.69 -4.66 6.91
N GLY A 16 -12.38 -3.36 6.86
CA GLY A 16 -12.27 -2.50 8.04
C GLY A 16 -10.94 -2.64 8.80
N GLN A 17 -9.97 -3.40 8.27
CA GLN A 17 -8.66 -3.58 8.90
C GLN A 17 -7.76 -2.36 8.64
N GLN A 18 -7.23 -1.78 9.70
CA GLN A 18 -6.31 -0.64 9.60
C GLN A 18 -4.87 -1.06 9.27
N THR A 19 -4.50 -2.29 9.60
CA THR A 19 -3.20 -2.87 9.31
C THR A 19 -3.40 -4.27 8.78
N VAL A 20 -2.75 -4.58 7.66
CA VAL A 20 -2.78 -5.89 7.01
C VAL A 20 -1.35 -6.37 6.76
N GLU A 21 -1.13 -7.68 6.75
CA GLU A 21 0.20 -8.25 6.47
C GLU A 21 0.24 -8.80 5.05
N ILE A 22 1.23 -8.37 4.26
CA ILE A 22 1.38 -8.77 2.86
C ILE A 22 2.77 -9.35 2.64
N GLU A 23 2.86 -10.42 1.87
CA GLU A 23 4.14 -10.95 1.41
C GLU A 23 4.62 -10.16 0.20
N ALA A 24 5.64 -9.32 0.39
CA ALA A 24 6.22 -8.51 -0.68
C ALA A 24 7.66 -8.11 -0.37
N ALA A 25 8.51 -8.11 -1.40
CA ALA A 25 9.89 -7.62 -1.33
C ALA A 25 10.07 -6.23 -1.99
N ASN A 26 9.04 -5.72 -2.66
CA ASN A 26 9.04 -4.40 -3.29
C ASN A 26 7.63 -3.83 -3.44
N LEU A 27 7.55 -2.56 -3.82
CA LEU A 27 6.29 -1.85 -3.98
C LEU A 27 5.32 -2.52 -4.97
N ARG A 28 5.80 -3.04 -6.11
CA ARG A 28 4.93 -3.74 -7.06
C ARG A 28 4.29 -4.98 -6.43
N GLN A 29 5.09 -5.85 -5.82
CA GLN A 29 4.60 -7.07 -5.18
C GLN A 29 3.62 -6.76 -4.04
N LEU A 30 3.87 -5.68 -3.30
CA LEU A 30 2.97 -5.20 -2.25
C LEU A 30 1.60 -4.84 -2.83
N LEU A 31 1.55 -4.03 -3.88
CA LEU A 31 0.29 -3.59 -4.49
C LEU A 31 -0.44 -4.77 -5.16
N ASP A 32 0.28 -5.68 -5.80
CA ASP A 32 -0.28 -6.91 -6.38
C ASP A 32 -0.85 -7.83 -5.28
N GLY A 33 -0.17 -7.96 -4.14
CA GLY A 33 -0.62 -8.72 -2.98
C GLY A 33 -1.89 -8.13 -2.37
N LEU A 34 -1.90 -6.81 -2.14
CA LEU A 34 -3.09 -6.09 -1.66
C LEU A 34 -4.28 -6.25 -2.61
N ALA A 35 -4.05 -6.13 -3.93
CA ALA A 35 -5.09 -6.32 -4.94
C ALA A 35 -5.64 -7.75 -4.96
N ARG A 36 -4.79 -8.75 -4.73
CA ARG A 36 -5.17 -10.17 -4.68
C ARG A 36 -5.99 -10.48 -3.43
N ASP A 37 -5.50 -10.05 -2.27
CA ASP A 37 -6.05 -10.41 -0.97
C ASP A 37 -7.27 -9.54 -0.61
N TYR A 38 -7.31 -8.30 -1.09
CA TYR A 38 -8.41 -7.34 -0.91
C TYR A 38 -8.90 -6.78 -2.26
N PRO A 39 -9.74 -7.51 -3.00
CA PRO A 39 -10.21 -7.09 -4.33
C PRO A 39 -10.93 -5.72 -4.35
N ALA A 40 -11.52 -5.30 -3.23
CA ALA A 40 -12.16 -3.99 -3.10
C ALA A 40 -11.16 -2.82 -3.13
N LEU A 41 -9.86 -3.04 -2.88
CA LEU A 41 -8.82 -2.03 -3.06
C LEU A 41 -8.46 -1.82 -4.53
N LYS A 42 -8.66 -2.80 -5.43
CA LYS A 42 -8.23 -2.72 -6.85
C LYS A 42 -8.61 -1.41 -7.54
N PRO A 43 -9.85 -0.91 -7.46
CA PRO A 43 -10.21 0.34 -8.13
C PRO A 43 -9.44 1.56 -7.61
N GLN A 44 -9.00 1.56 -6.35
CA GLN A 44 -8.15 2.62 -5.82
C GLN A 44 -6.70 2.46 -6.28
N LEU A 45 -6.18 1.23 -6.24
CA LEU A 45 -4.83 0.92 -6.71
C LEU A 45 -4.66 1.28 -8.20
N ASP A 46 -5.66 0.97 -9.04
CA ASP A 46 -5.68 1.29 -10.48
C ASP A 46 -5.73 2.80 -10.76
N ARG A 47 -6.40 3.58 -9.91
CA ARG A 47 -6.39 5.06 -10.00
C ARG A 47 -5.05 5.68 -9.59
N GLY A 48 -4.16 4.88 -9.01
CA GLY A 48 -2.93 5.28 -8.39
C GLY A 48 -3.12 5.57 -6.90
N VAL A 49 -2.08 5.28 -6.14
CA VAL A 49 -1.99 5.49 -4.69
C VAL A 49 -0.62 6.07 -4.36
N SER A 50 -0.50 6.62 -3.15
CA SER A 50 0.78 7.03 -2.60
C SER A 50 1.17 6.03 -1.51
N VAL A 51 2.44 5.62 -1.48
CA VAL A 51 2.95 4.68 -0.47
C VAL A 51 4.08 5.35 0.28
N SER A 52 3.95 5.46 1.59
CA SER A 52 5.06 5.80 2.47
C SER A 52 5.83 4.53 2.81
N ILE A 53 7.13 4.52 2.56
CA ILE A 53 8.04 3.46 3.00
C ILE A 53 9.15 4.15 3.80
N ASP A 54 9.24 3.84 5.10
CA ASP A 54 10.24 4.40 6.02
C ASP A 54 10.26 5.94 6.00
N GLY A 55 9.07 6.55 5.98
CA GLY A 55 8.86 7.99 5.97
C GLY A 55 9.04 8.69 4.62
N LYS A 56 9.32 7.95 3.54
CA LYS A 56 9.45 8.49 2.18
C LYS A 56 8.25 8.13 1.33
N ILE A 57 7.68 9.11 0.63
CA ILE A 57 6.52 8.92 -0.24
C ILE A 57 6.94 8.49 -1.65
N TYR A 58 6.30 7.45 -2.16
CA TYR A 58 6.46 6.90 -3.49
C TYR A 58 5.10 6.81 -4.20
N ASN A 59 5.02 7.27 -5.45
CA ASN A 59 3.81 7.18 -6.27
C ASN A 59 3.96 6.15 -7.41
N ASP A 60 5.15 6.10 -8.04
CA ASP A 60 5.38 5.31 -9.26
C ASP A 60 6.72 4.55 -9.22
N ALA A 61 7.31 4.38 -8.03
CA ALA A 61 8.62 3.74 -7.85
C ALA A 61 8.48 2.23 -7.61
N TRP A 62 8.00 1.51 -8.62
CA TRP A 62 7.63 0.08 -8.54
C TRP A 62 8.72 -0.85 -8.00
N ALA A 63 9.99 -0.51 -8.25
CA ALA A 63 11.15 -1.30 -7.85
C ALA A 63 11.70 -0.92 -6.45
N THR A 64 11.04 -0.02 -5.72
CA THR A 64 11.46 0.34 -4.36
C THR A 64 11.43 -0.92 -3.47
N PRO A 65 12.58 -1.31 -2.88
CA PRO A 65 12.65 -2.47 -2.02
C PRO A 65 11.89 -2.22 -0.72
N ILE A 66 11.30 -3.29 -0.17
CA ILE A 66 10.59 -3.29 1.10
C ILE A 66 11.19 -4.41 1.96
N SER A 67 11.61 -4.06 3.18
CA SER A 67 12.03 -5.02 4.19
C SER A 67 10.84 -5.45 5.04
N GLU A 68 10.96 -6.58 5.73
CA GLU A 68 9.99 -7.01 6.73
C GLU A 68 9.91 -6.03 7.92
N GLU A 69 10.98 -5.27 8.16
CA GLU A 69 11.07 -4.25 9.20
C GLU A 69 10.60 -2.85 8.72
N SER A 70 10.28 -2.69 7.42
CA SER A 70 9.91 -1.38 6.88
C SER A 70 8.55 -0.92 7.39
N GLU A 71 8.44 0.36 7.76
CA GLU A 71 7.14 0.98 8.05
C GLU A 71 6.47 1.36 6.73
N VAL A 72 5.41 0.65 6.38
CA VAL A 72 4.65 0.88 5.15
C VAL A 72 3.27 1.47 5.46
N VAL A 73 2.96 2.60 4.82
CA VAL A 73 1.63 3.24 4.89
C VAL A 73 1.08 3.44 3.49
N LEU A 74 -0.09 2.87 3.22
CA LEU A 74 -0.86 3.09 2.00
C LEU A 74 -1.76 4.32 2.17
N LEU A 75 -1.64 5.26 1.26
CA LEU A 75 -2.35 6.53 1.25
C LEU A 75 -3.13 6.65 -0.07
N ASN A 76 -4.28 7.33 -0.02
CA ASN A 76 -4.90 7.81 -1.25
C ASN A 76 -3.88 8.68 -1.99
N ARG A 77 -3.94 8.66 -3.33
CA ARG A 77 -3.00 9.41 -4.17
C ARG A 77 -2.92 10.86 -3.74
N LEU A 78 -1.74 11.28 -3.34
CA LEU A 78 -1.45 12.68 -3.05
C LEU A 78 -1.29 13.40 -4.38
N VAL A 79 -2.29 14.20 -4.74
CA VAL A 79 -2.15 15.19 -5.80
C VAL A 79 -1.44 16.40 -5.19
N GLY A 80 -0.22 16.68 -5.66
CA GLY A 80 0.50 17.89 -5.25
C GLY A 80 -0.34 19.13 -5.57
N GLY A 81 -0.38 20.08 -4.64
CA GLY A 81 -1.01 21.39 -4.84
C GLY A 81 -0.24 22.26 -5.82
#